data_AF-A0A672L235-F1
#
_entry.id   AF-A0A672L235-F1
#
_cell.length_a   1.000
_cell.length_b   1.000
_cell.length_c   1.000
_cell.angle_alpha   90.00
_cell.angle_beta   90.00
_cell.angle_gamma   90.00
#
_symmetry.space_group_name_H-M   'P 1'
#
loop_
_entity.id
_entity.type
_entity.pdbx_description
1 polymer ?
#
loop_
_entity_poly.entity_id
_entity_poly.type
_entity_poly.pdbx_seq_one_letter_code
_entity_poly.pdbx_strand_id
1 'polypeptide(L)'
;RQQDNFQYRVEHLFTCVLDGREVSSIDDCVNRLKNMDSKGKVWGQDMIMQVQANQLQLCDIETKEVLESVHLSRIRATRVVLDSCVYDSLLIISVQDPSQRAPQAFLFQCEEIGVRNNTLMYSQKC
;
A
#
# COMPACT_ATOMS: atom_id res chain seq x y z
N ARG A 1 4.18 -1.11 -29.03
CA ARG A 1 3.52 -0.62 -27.80
C ARG A 1 4.61 -0.57 -26.75
N GLN A 2 5.04 0.63 -26.32
CA GLN A 2 5.98 0.74 -25.21
C GLN A 2 5.23 0.29 -23.96
N GLN A 3 5.70 -0.80 -23.37
CA GLN A 3 5.24 -1.26 -22.08
C GLN A 3 6.04 -0.43 -21.08
N ASP A 4 5.47 0.68 -20.62
CA ASP A 4 6.05 1.42 -19.50
C ASP A 4 6.18 0.42 -18.36
N ASN A 5 7.42 0.07 -18.02
CA ASN A 5 7.70 -0.98 -17.06
C ASN A 5 7.52 -0.37 -15.66
N PHE A 6 6.26 -0.26 -15.24
CA PHE A 6 5.88 0.25 -13.92
C PHE A 6 6.35 -0.75 -12.85
N GLN A 7 7.52 -0.51 -12.30
CA GLN A 7 8.10 -1.27 -11.19
C GLN A 7 8.52 -0.28 -10.09
N TYR A 8 7.95 -0.45 -8.90
CA TYR A 8 8.18 0.43 -7.76
C TYR A 8 8.60 -0.39 -6.55
N ARG A 9 9.59 0.07 -5.80
CA ARG A 9 9.89 -0.49 -4.48
C ARG A 9 8.87 0.03 -3.49
N VAL A 10 8.34 -0.88 -2.69
CA VAL A 10 7.37 -0.58 -1.64
C VAL A 10 7.68 -1.46 -0.43
N GLU A 11 7.35 -0.98 0.76
CA GLU A 11 7.37 -1.77 1.98
C GLU A 11 5.91 -2.15 2.31
N HIS A 12 5.58 -3.44 2.26
CA HIS A 12 4.26 -3.91 2.69
C HIS A 12 4.21 -3.93 4.21
N LEU A 13 3.29 -3.16 4.80
CA LEU A 13 3.20 -2.98 6.25
C LEU A 13 2.12 -3.87 6.87
N PHE A 14 0.99 -3.99 6.18
CA PHE A 14 -0.19 -4.61 6.75
C PHE A 14 -1.25 -4.95 5.69
N THR A 15 -2.03 -6.00 5.95
CA THR A 15 -3.26 -6.32 5.21
C THR A 15 -4.43 -6.43 6.20
N CYS A 16 -5.46 -5.61 6.03
CA CYS A 16 -6.70 -5.64 6.82
C CYS A 16 -7.85 -6.20 5.98
N VAL A 17 -8.81 -6.86 6.64
CA VAL A 17 -10.12 -7.21 6.05
C VAL A 17 -11.12 -6.11 6.41
N LEU A 18 -11.84 -5.58 5.42
CA LEU A 18 -12.90 -4.60 5.60
C LEU A 18 -14.22 -5.30 5.92
N ASP A 19 -14.33 -5.87 7.12
CA ASP A 19 -15.44 -6.73 7.54
C ASP A 19 -16.71 -5.97 7.97
N GLY A 20 -16.64 -4.63 8.02
CA GLY A 20 -17.75 -3.77 8.45
C GLY A 20 -18.00 -3.79 9.95
N ARG A 21 -17.10 -4.39 10.75
CA ARG A 21 -17.17 -4.43 12.22
C ARG A 21 -16.05 -3.58 12.81
N GLU A 22 -14.87 -4.16 12.95
CA GLU A 22 -13.71 -3.46 13.53
C GLU A 22 -13.06 -2.51 12.53
N VAL A 23 -13.15 -2.86 11.24
CA VAL A 23 -12.56 -2.08 10.15
C VAL A 23 -13.61 -1.97 9.05
N SER A 24 -14.20 -0.80 8.93
CA SER A 24 -15.29 -0.52 7.98
C SER A 24 -14.84 0.36 6.81
N SER A 25 -13.74 1.08 6.99
CA SER A 25 -13.23 2.06 6.04
C SER A 25 -11.72 1.98 5.88
N ILE A 26 -11.21 2.65 4.83
CA ILE A 26 -9.76 2.82 4.65
C ILE A 26 -9.15 3.61 5.82
N ASP A 27 -9.87 4.60 6.37
CA ASP A 27 -9.38 5.39 7.51
C ASP A 27 -9.27 4.52 8.78
N ASP A 28 -10.17 3.55 8.97
CA ASP A 28 -10.05 2.56 10.05
C ASP A 28 -8.81 1.68 9.90
N CYS A 29 -8.44 1.28 8.67
CA CYS A 29 -7.21 0.53 8.43
C CYS A 29 -5.96 1.36 8.79
N VAL A 30 -5.94 2.65 8.47
CA VAL A 30 -4.83 3.55 8.82
C VAL A 30 -4.73 3.71 10.35
N ASN A 31 -5.85 3.90 11.04
CA ASN A 31 -5.88 3.97 12.50
C ASN A 31 -5.40 2.66 13.15
N ARG A 32 -5.79 1.52 12.59
CA ARG A 32 -5.34 0.21 13.05
C ARG A 32 -3.83 0.03 12.83
N LEU A 33 -3.31 0.43 11.68
CA LEU A 33 -1.87 0.43 11.40
C LEU A 33 -1.12 1.24 12.45
N LYS A 34 -1.50 2.51 12.67
CA LYS A 34 -0.89 3.38 13.70
C LYS A 34 -0.93 2.78 15.10
N ASN A 35 -2.04 2.11 15.46
CA ASN A 35 -2.16 1.45 16.76
C ASN A 35 -1.18 0.29 16.91
N MET A 36 -1.03 -0.55 15.89
CA MET A 36 -0.06 -1.65 15.90
C MET A 36 1.37 -1.14 15.91
N ASP A 37 1.65 -0.08 15.14
CA ASP A 37 2.96 0.55 15.06
C ASP A 37 3.40 1.12 16.40
N SER A 38 2.51 1.82 17.11
CA SER A 38 2.76 2.33 18.48
C SER A 38 3.09 1.24 19.50
N LYS A 39 2.79 -0.02 19.19
CA LYS A 39 3.05 -1.21 20.02
C LYS A 39 4.25 -2.02 19.51
N GLY A 40 4.95 -1.56 18.48
CA GLY A 40 6.04 -2.28 17.83
C GLY A 40 5.58 -3.59 17.17
N LYS A 41 4.35 -3.64 16.66
CA LYS A 41 3.73 -4.84 16.07
C LYS A 41 3.65 -4.81 14.54
N VAL A 42 4.25 -3.81 13.90
CA VAL A 42 4.34 -3.72 12.45
C VAL A 42 5.71 -4.23 12.04
N TRP A 43 5.72 -5.15 11.07
CA TRP A 43 6.93 -5.68 10.46
C TRP A 43 6.76 -5.50 8.97
N GLY A 44 7.51 -4.56 8.40
CA GLY A 44 7.47 -4.30 6.97
C GLY A 44 8.20 -5.37 6.19
N GLN A 45 7.73 -5.62 4.96
CA GLN A 45 8.40 -6.47 4.00
C GLN A 45 8.66 -5.68 2.72
N ASP A 46 9.93 -5.48 2.38
CA ASP A 46 10.31 -4.81 1.14
C ASP A 46 9.97 -5.68 -0.09
N MET A 47 9.29 -5.09 -1.06
CA MET A 47 8.79 -5.75 -2.26
C MET A 47 8.93 -4.87 -3.50
N ILE A 48 8.82 -5.50 -4.67
CA ILE A 48 8.61 -4.81 -5.95
C ILE A 48 7.14 -4.91 -6.31
N MET A 49 6.46 -3.77 -6.39
CA MET A 49 5.14 -3.65 -6.96
C MET A 49 5.24 -3.40 -8.47
N GLN A 50 4.58 -4.22 -9.28
CA GLN A 50 4.58 -4.06 -10.73
C GLN A 50 3.23 -4.34 -11.38
N VAL A 51 3.02 -3.82 -12.59
CA VAL A 51 1.85 -4.16 -13.41
C VAL A 51 2.27 -4.97 -14.62
N GLN A 52 1.85 -6.23 -14.68
CA GLN A 52 2.13 -7.13 -15.80
C GLN A 52 0.88 -7.93 -16.18
N ALA A 53 0.55 -7.98 -17.47
CA ALA A 53 -0.56 -8.79 -18.00
C ALA A 53 -1.90 -8.62 -17.24
N ASN A 54 -2.29 -7.36 -16.96
CA ASN A 54 -3.48 -6.99 -16.18
C ASN A 54 -3.49 -7.50 -14.73
N GLN A 55 -2.32 -7.82 -14.18
CA GLN A 55 -2.11 -8.14 -12.78
C GLN A 55 -1.29 -7.03 -12.13
N LEU A 56 -1.70 -6.61 -10.95
CA LEU A 56 -0.80 -6.01 -9.96
C LEU A 56 -0.07 -7.15 -9.27
N GLN A 57 1.25 -7.19 -9.40
CA GLN A 57 2.09 -8.22 -8.78
C GLN A 57 2.96 -7.60 -7.69
N LEU A 58 3.08 -8.31 -6.58
CA LEU A 58 4.07 -8.05 -5.55
C LEU A 58 5.13 -9.13 -5.66
N CYS A 59 6.36 -8.72 -5.93
CA CYS A 59 7.46 -9.64 -6.13
C CYS A 59 8.54 -9.45 -5.06
N ASP A 60 9.22 -10.53 -4.73
CA ASP A 60 10.44 -10.48 -3.91
C ASP A 60 11.53 -9.64 -4.61
N ILE A 61 12.27 -8.84 -3.84
CA ILE A 61 13.27 -7.91 -4.39
C ILE A 61 14.48 -8.63 -4.98
N GLU A 62 14.94 -9.70 -4.35
CA GLU A 62 16.14 -10.46 -4.76
C GLU A 62 15.75 -11.53 -5.78
N THR A 63 14.77 -12.31 -5.36
CA THR A 63 13.91 -13.26 -6.04
C THR A 63 13.49 -12.96 -7.47
N LYS A 64 12.78 -11.84 -7.56
CA LYS A 64 11.74 -11.58 -8.57
C LYS A 64 10.60 -12.60 -8.59
N GLU A 65 10.55 -13.53 -7.62
CA GLU A 65 9.39 -14.41 -7.43
C GLU A 65 8.14 -13.60 -7.13
N VAL A 66 7.02 -13.98 -7.76
CA VAL A 66 5.72 -13.37 -7.50
C VAL A 66 5.15 -13.94 -6.20
N LEU A 67 5.10 -13.09 -5.17
CA LEU A 67 4.57 -13.44 -3.85
C LEU A 67 3.04 -13.28 -3.81
N GLU A 68 2.50 -12.29 -4.51
CA GLU A 68 1.08 -12.00 -4.60
C GLU A 68 0.72 -11.46 -6.00
N SER A 69 -0.47 -11.80 -6.51
CA SER A 69 -0.93 -11.36 -7.82
C SER A 69 -2.43 -11.08 -7.82
N VAL A 70 -2.77 -9.81 -8.00
CA VAL A 70 -4.14 -9.31 -8.00
C VAL A 70 -4.53 -8.85 -9.40
N HIS A 71 -5.56 -9.46 -9.97
CA HIS A 71 -6.09 -8.98 -11.24
C HIS A 71 -6.64 -7.55 -11.07
N LEU A 72 -6.29 -6.62 -11.95
CA LEU A 72 -6.62 -5.19 -11.80
C LEU A 72 -8.14 -4.95 -11.68
N SER A 73 -8.98 -5.79 -12.30
CA SER A 73 -10.44 -5.70 -12.15
C SER A 73 -10.97 -6.00 -10.74
N ARG A 74 -10.16 -6.60 -9.86
CA ARG A 74 -10.51 -6.86 -8.46
C ARG A 74 -10.22 -5.67 -7.57
N ILE A 75 -9.44 -4.68 -8.03
CA ILE A 75 -9.14 -3.46 -7.28
C ILE A 75 -10.41 -2.60 -7.24
N ARG A 76 -10.87 -2.28 -6.02
CA ARG A 76 -12.06 -1.46 -5.79
C ARG A 76 -11.75 0.01 -5.65
N ALA A 77 -10.68 0.31 -4.92
CA ALA A 77 -10.25 1.67 -4.65
C ALA A 77 -8.76 1.68 -4.32
N THR A 78 -8.11 2.77 -4.69
CA THR A 78 -6.75 3.12 -4.28
C THR A 78 -6.80 4.44 -3.53
N ARG A 79 -6.02 4.58 -2.47
CA ARG A 79 -5.92 5.83 -1.70
C ARG A 79 -4.48 6.07 -1.31
N VAL A 80 -4.07 7.33 -1.43
CA VAL A 80 -2.78 7.80 -0.92
C VAL A 80 -3.05 8.64 0.31
N VAL A 81 -2.31 8.38 1.39
CA VAL A 81 -2.32 9.19 2.60
C VAL A 81 -0.89 9.68 2.83
N LEU A 82 -0.70 10.99 2.71
CA LEU A 82 0.58 11.65 2.94
C LEU A 82 0.72 12.08 4.40
N ASP A 83 1.95 12.23 4.86
CA ASP A 83 2.30 12.85 6.15
C ASP A 83 1.58 12.24 7.37
N SER A 84 1.50 10.91 7.43
CA SER A 84 0.74 10.20 8.47
C SER A 84 1.53 9.98 9.77
N CYS A 85 2.22 11.02 10.24
CA CYS A 85 3.17 11.05 11.37
C CYS A 85 4.44 10.20 11.18
N VAL A 86 4.29 8.88 11.02
CA VAL A 86 5.41 7.91 10.95
C VAL A 86 5.71 7.50 9.50
N TYR A 87 4.73 7.60 8.60
CA TYR A 87 4.87 7.20 7.21
C TYR A 87 4.75 8.41 6.28
N ASP A 88 5.74 8.57 5.40
CA ASP A 88 5.84 9.68 4.44
C ASP A 88 4.73 9.60 3.38
N SER A 89 4.52 8.40 2.81
CA SER A 89 3.47 8.14 1.82
C SER A 89 2.93 6.73 1.97
N LEU A 90 1.67 6.61 2.41
CA LEU A 90 0.95 5.35 2.46
C LEU A 90 0.11 5.17 1.22
N LEU A 91 0.37 4.10 0.47
CA LEU A 91 -0.51 3.60 -0.58
C LEU A 91 -1.40 2.51 -0.02
N ILE A 92 -2.70 2.67 -0.16
CA ILE A 92 -3.70 1.70 0.28
C ILE A 92 -4.46 1.21 -0.94
N ILE A 93 -4.47 -0.10 -1.14
CA ILE A 93 -5.16 -0.76 -2.27
C ILE A 93 -6.22 -1.69 -1.71
N SER A 94 -7.48 -1.41 -2.00
CA SER A 94 -8.59 -2.29 -1.63
C SER A 94 -8.94 -3.23 -2.79
N VAL A 95 -9.08 -4.51 -2.46
CA VAL A 95 -9.29 -5.60 -3.41
C VAL A 95 -10.48 -6.43 -2.95
N GLN A 96 -11.41 -6.70 -3.86
CA GLN A 96 -12.49 -7.65 -3.63
C GLN A 96 -12.26 -8.89 -4.48
N ASP A 97 -11.76 -9.94 -3.84
CA ASP A 97 -11.74 -11.25 -4.45
C ASP A 97 -13.15 -11.86 -4.44
N PRO A 98 -13.65 -12.44 -5.54
CA PRO A 98 -14.94 -13.13 -5.56
C PRO A 98 -15.06 -14.30 -4.55
N SER A 99 -13.94 -14.89 -4.15
CA SER A 99 -13.89 -15.95 -3.14
C SER A 99 -14.00 -15.43 -1.70
N GLN A 100 -13.77 -14.14 -1.47
CA GLN A 100 -13.76 -13.53 -0.14
C GLN A 100 -15.10 -12.84 0.15
N ARG A 101 -15.58 -12.96 1.40
CA ARG A 101 -16.85 -12.33 1.82
C ARG A 101 -16.75 -10.81 1.97
N ALA A 102 -15.54 -10.30 2.19
CA ALA A 102 -15.27 -8.90 2.44
C ALA A 102 -14.02 -8.46 1.65
N PRO A 103 -13.90 -7.17 1.30
CA PRO A 103 -12.70 -6.67 0.66
C PRO A 103 -11.50 -6.75 1.61
N GLN A 104 -10.31 -6.89 1.04
CA GLN A 104 -9.04 -6.71 1.75
C GLN A 104 -8.44 -5.37 1.37
N ALA A 105 -7.76 -4.71 2.29
CA ALA A 105 -6.95 -3.54 2.00
C ALA A 105 -5.49 -3.85 2.34
N PHE A 106 -4.63 -3.70 1.33
CA PHE A 106 -3.18 -3.78 1.46
C PHE A 106 -2.64 -2.37 1.71
N LEU A 107 -1.77 -2.24 2.71
CA LEU A 107 -1.14 -0.98 3.10
C LEU A 107 0.35 -1.08 2.83
N PHE A 108 0.86 -0.14 2.05
CA PHE A 108 2.25 -0.04 1.67
C PHE A 108 2.80 1.31 2.07
N GLN A 109 4.01 1.34 2.62
CA GLN A 109 4.83 2.54 2.58
C GLN A 109 5.56 2.59 1.24
N CYS A 110 5.50 3.73 0.57
CA CYS A 110 6.24 3.97 -0.66
C CYS A 110 7.43 4.87 -0.35
N GLU A 111 8.61 4.48 -0.83
CA GLU A 111 9.75 5.40 -0.90
C GLU A 111 9.42 6.50 -1.91
N GLU A 112 9.50 7.76 -1.51
CA GLU A 112 9.38 8.88 -2.43
C GLU A 112 10.53 8.77 -3.46
N ILE A 113 10.22 8.38 -4.71
CA ILE A 113 11.19 8.42 -5.80
C ILE A 113 11.54 9.90 -6.00
N GLY A 114 12.71 10.30 -5.51
CA GLY A 114 13.09 11.69 -5.28
C GLY A 114 12.68 12.66 -6.38
N VAL A 115 11.69 13.51 -6.07
CA VAL A 115 11.61 14.89 -6.55
C VAL A 115 11.47 15.82 -5.34
N ARG A 116 12.47 15.76 -4.45
CA ARG A 116 12.81 16.92 -3.62
C ARG A 116 13.55 17.93 -4.49
N ASN A 117 12.83 18.59 -5.40
CA ASN A 117 13.27 19.80 -6.09
C ASN A 117 12.05 20.68 -6.45
N ASN A 118 11.42 21.28 -5.43
CA ASN A 118 11.24 22.73 -5.34
C ASN A 118 10.47 23.12 -4.06
N THR A 119 11.23 23.66 -3.09
CA THR A 119 10.99 24.95 -2.44
C THR A 119 9.58 25.25 -1.89
N LEU A 120 9.50 25.30 -0.54
CA LEU A 120 8.45 25.87 0.33
C LEU A 120 7.29 24.94 0.71
N MET A 121 7.47 24.12 1.76
CA MET A 121 6.40 23.84 2.75
C MET A 121 6.99 23.36 4.10
N TYR A 122 8.12 23.93 4.55
CA TYR A 122 8.45 23.92 5.99
C TYR A 122 7.68 25.04 6.69
N SER A 123 6.36 24.87 6.78
CA SER A 123 5.45 25.48 7.75
C SER A 123 4.12 24.79 7.51
N GLN A 124 3.61 23.92 8.37
CA GLN A 124 3.26 24.20 9.75
C GLN A 124 3.27 22.85 10.48
N LYS A 125 4.05 22.76 11.56
CA LYS A 125 3.76 21.79 12.62
C LYS A 125 2.52 22.31 13.33
N CYS A 126 1.43 21.56 13.31
CA CYS A 126 0.47 21.61 14.40
C CYS A 126 1.14 21.07 15.67
#